data_AF-A0A9R1RM77-F1
#
_entry.id   AF-A0A9R1RM77-F1
#
_cell.length_a   1.000
_cell.length_b   1.000
_cell.length_c   1.000
_cell.angle_alpha   90.00
_cell.angle_beta   90.00
_cell.angle_gamma   90.00
#
_symmetry.space_group_name_H-M   'P 1'
#
loop_
_entity.id
_entity.type
_entity.pdbx_description
1 polymer ?
#
loop_
_entity_poly.entity_id
_entity_poly.type
_entity_poly.pdbx_seq_one_letter_code
_entity_poly.pdbx_strand_id
1 'polypeptide(L)'
;MGSSSGLVDWRGRPVNPKKHGGVRASIFIHALVLLSNAANIANIMNLETYLRGTMHMGVAEASTTASNFFAALQMFSIPAAFLADSYIKRFYTVLIFGPIEILKNM
;
A
#
# COMPACT_ATOMS: atom_id res chain seq x y z
N MET A 1 23.22 21.96 -7.23
CA MET A 1 23.03 21.16 -8.46
C MET A 1 23.66 19.79 -8.23
N GLY A 2 22.84 18.81 -7.84
CA GLY A 2 23.32 17.44 -7.58
C GLY A 2 23.47 16.67 -8.88
N SER A 3 24.69 16.21 -9.16
CA SER A 3 25.07 15.42 -10.32
C SER A 3 24.28 14.11 -10.37
N SER A 4 23.38 13.97 -11.35
CA SER A 4 22.65 12.74 -11.69
C SER A 4 23.49 11.77 -12.54
N SER A 5 24.81 11.80 -12.41
CA SER A 5 25.74 11.15 -13.36
C SER A 5 25.90 9.63 -13.19
N GLY A 6 25.05 8.97 -12.40
CA GLY A 6 25.13 7.52 -12.17
C GLY A 6 23.79 6.81 -12.00
N LEU A 7 22.65 7.51 -12.10
CA LEU A 7 21.33 6.89 -11.99
C LEU A 7 20.90 6.41 -13.38
N VAL A 8 20.64 5.12 -13.52
CA VAL A 8 20.13 4.50 -14.75
C VAL A 8 18.67 4.09 -14.56
N ASP A 9 17.87 4.32 -15.59
CA ASP A 9 16.46 3.93 -15.65
C ASP A 9 16.35 2.39 -15.65
N TRP A 10 15.16 1.82 -15.43
CA TRP A 10 14.87 0.37 -15.50
C TRP A 10 15.26 -0.32 -16.82
N ARG A 11 15.67 0.46 -17.84
CA ARG A 11 16.16 0.04 -19.16
C ARG A 11 17.66 0.32 -19.37
N GLY A 12 18.41 0.67 -18.32
CA GLY A 12 19.86 0.93 -18.38
C GLY A 12 20.25 2.25 -19.06
N ARG A 13 19.31 3.17 -19.30
CA ARG A 13 19.57 4.48 -19.91
C ARG A 13 19.83 5.52 -18.81
N PRO A 14 20.71 6.52 -19.01
CA PRO A 14 20.93 7.56 -18.03
C PRO A 14 19.61 8.29 -17.68
N VAL A 15 19.31 8.38 -16.39
CA VAL A 15 18.09 9.01 -15.87
C VAL A 15 18.10 10.47 -16.27
N ASN A 16 17.07 10.87 -17.01
CA ASN A 16 16.86 12.25 -17.38
C ASN A 16 15.98 12.92 -16.31
N PRO A 17 16.53 13.77 -15.42
CA PRO A 17 15.79 14.37 -14.29
C PRO A 17 14.65 15.31 -14.72
N LYS A 18 14.57 15.67 -16.01
CA LYS A 18 13.45 16.43 -16.58
C LYS A 18 12.26 15.55 -17.02
N LYS A 19 12.46 14.23 -17.17
CA LYS A 19 11.47 13.30 -17.75
C LYS A 19 11.13 12.11 -16.83
N HIS A 20 12.05 11.71 -15.95
CA HIS A 20 11.88 10.61 -14.99
C HIS A 20 11.82 11.17 -13.57
N GLY A 21 10.63 11.10 -12.96
CA GLY A 21 10.39 11.69 -11.63
C GLY A 21 10.36 13.22 -11.66
N GLY A 22 9.55 13.82 -10.80
CA GLY A 22 9.43 15.27 -10.74
C GLY A 22 8.47 15.72 -9.65
N VAL A 23 8.49 17.03 -9.37
CA VAL A 23 7.67 17.66 -8.32
C VAL A 23 6.18 17.35 -8.50
N ARG A 24 5.69 17.27 -9.74
CA ARG A 24 4.28 16.91 -10.03
C ARG A 24 3.93 15.48 -9.60
N ALA A 25 4.79 14.50 -9.87
CA ALA A 25 4.57 13.12 -9.45
C ALA A 25 4.67 12.98 -7.92
N SER A 26 5.61 13.71 -7.30
CA SER A 26 5.74 13.77 -5.84
C SER A 26 4.49 14.37 -5.17
N ILE A 27 3.97 15.48 -5.70
CA ILE A 27 2.72 16.10 -5.20
C ILE A 27 1.56 15.13 -5.32
N PHE A 28 1.44 14.41 -6.45
CA PHE A 28 0.38 13.42 -6.63
C PHE A 28 0.45 12.31 -5.58
N ILE A 29 1.64 11.74 -5.35
CA ILE A 29 1.83 10.69 -4.33
C ILE A 29 1.53 11.25 -2.94
N HIS A 30 1.99 12.46 -2.61
CA HIS A 30 1.70 13.10 -1.32
C HIS A 30 0.20 13.35 -1.11
N ALA A 31 -0.50 13.85 -2.12
CA ALA A 31 -1.95 14.05 -2.06
C ALA A 31 -2.69 12.73 -1.86
N LEU A 32 -2.27 11.67 -2.57
CA LEU A 32 -2.83 10.32 -2.43
C LEU A 32 -2.62 9.77 -1.01
N VAL A 33 -1.42 9.92 -0.45
CA VAL A 33 -1.09 9.49 0.91
C VAL A 33 -1.89 10.28 1.95
N LEU A 34 -2.04 11.59 1.78
CA LEU A 34 -2.86 12.43 2.67
C LEU A 34 -4.33 12.00 2.64
N LEU A 35 -4.89 11.81 1.44
CA LEU A 35 -6.29 11.38 1.30
C LEU A 35 -6.53 9.98 1.90
N SER A 36 -5.58 9.06 1.70
CA SER A 36 -5.66 7.71 2.24
C SER A 36 -5.60 7.70 3.77
N ASN A 37 -4.73 8.53 4.36
CA ASN A 37 -4.68 8.69 5.83
C ASN A 37 -5.96 9.32 6.39
N ALA A 38 -6.52 10.33 5.72
CA ALA A 38 -7.77 10.95 6.13
C ALA A 38 -8.94 9.94 6.13
N ALA A 39 -9.03 9.10 5.09
CA ALA A 39 -10.04 8.04 5.01
C ALA A 39 -9.88 6.99 6.11
N ASN A 40 -8.64 6.62 6.45
CA ASN A 40 -8.37 5.70 7.56
C ASN A 40 -8.84 6.28 8.91
N ILE A 41 -8.53 7.54 9.19
CA ILE A 41 -8.97 8.21 10.43
C ILE A 41 -10.50 8.26 10.49
N ALA A 42 -11.17 8.63 9.39
CA ALA A 42 -12.62 8.67 9.31
C ALA A 42 -13.27 7.30 9.58
N ASN A 43 -12.71 6.22 9.01
CA ASN A 43 -13.19 4.86 9.26
C ASN A 43 -13.08 4.44 10.72
N ILE A 44 -11.95 4.76 11.39
CA ILE A 44 -11.74 4.42 12.80
C ILE A 44 -12.72 5.19 13.69
N MET A 45 -12.91 6.49 13.43
CA MET A 45 -13.86 7.31 14.20
C MET A 45 -15.31 6.84 14.01
N ASN A 46 -15.67 6.46 12.78
CA ASN A 46 -17.00 5.92 12.50
C ASN A 46 -17.21 4.57 13.21
N LEU A 47 -16.20 3.69 13.18
CA LEU A 47 -16.22 2.41 13.90
C LEU A 47 -16.35 2.62 15.41
N GLU A 48 -15.60 3.55 15.99
CA GLU A 48 -15.68 3.87 17.42
C GLU A 48 -17.07 4.39 17.80
N THR A 49 -17.63 5.30 16.98
CA THR A 49 -18.98 5.85 17.19
C THR A 49 -20.04 4.76 17.08
N TYR A 50 -19.88 3.83 16.13
CA TYR A 50 -20.76 2.67 15.98
C TYR A 50 -20.69 1.71 17.18
N LEU A 51 -19.50 1.43 17.70
CA LEU A 51 -19.31 0.59 18.87
C LEU A 51 -19.95 1.21 20.12
N ARG A 52 -19.80 2.53 20.30
CA ARG A 52 -20.43 3.27 21.40
C ARG A 52 -21.94 3.34 21.27
N GLY A 53 -22.45 3.72 20.10
CA GLY A 53 -23.87 4.00 19.88
C GLY A 53 -24.72 2.74 19.70
N THR A 54 -24.30 1.84 18.82
CA THR A 54 -25.13 0.69 18.40
C THR A 54 -24.87 -0.54 19.27
N MET A 55 -23.61 -0.83 19.57
CA MET A 55 -23.24 -1.97 20.43
C MET A 55 -23.30 -1.65 21.93
N HIS A 56 -23.61 -0.41 22.32
CA HIS A 56 -23.69 0.04 23.72
C HIS A 56 -22.44 -0.29 24.55
N MET A 57 -21.25 -0.31 23.92
CA MET A 57 -19.99 -0.49 24.63
C MET A 57 -19.62 0.78 25.41
N GLY A 58 -18.96 0.59 26.56
CA GLY A 58 -18.43 1.71 27.33
C GLY A 58 -17.42 2.54 26.52
N VAL A 59 -17.34 3.83 26.82
CA VAL A 59 -16.40 4.80 26.21
C VAL A 59 -14.96 4.26 26.13
N ALA A 60 -14.49 3.65 27.23
CA ALA A 60 -13.15 3.08 27.31
C ALA A 60 -13.00 1.79 26.49
N GLU A 61 -14.00 0.91 26.50
CA GLU A 61 -13.98 -0.37 25.78
C GLU A 61 -14.06 -0.17 24.27
N ALA A 62 -14.92 0.74 23.79
CA ALA A 62 -15.06 1.05 22.37
C ALA A 62 -13.77 1.64 21.79
N SER A 63 -13.14 2.60 22.49
CA SER A 63 -11.87 3.19 22.06
C SER A 63 -10.74 2.16 22.04
N THR A 64 -10.68 1.27 23.05
CA THR A 64 -9.69 0.19 23.11
C THR A 64 -9.89 -0.80 21.97
N THR A 65 -11.14 -1.20 21.69
CA THR A 65 -11.48 -2.13 20.61
C THR A 65 -11.16 -1.54 19.24
N ALA A 66 -11.53 -0.28 18.99
CA ALA A 66 -11.20 0.41 17.73
C ALA A 66 -9.68 0.55 17.54
N SER A 67 -8.94 0.89 18.61
CA SER A 67 -7.48 1.01 18.57
C SER A 67 -6.80 -0.34 18.30
N ASN A 68 -7.27 -1.41 18.94
CA ASN A 68 -6.77 -2.77 18.72
C ASN A 68 -7.04 -3.23 17.28
N PHE A 69 -8.22 -2.92 16.73
CA PHE A 69 -8.55 -3.21 15.33
C PHE A 69 -7.61 -2.46 14.37
N PHE A 70 -7.39 -1.16 14.60
CA PHE A 70 -6.45 -0.39 13.80
C PHE A 70 -5.02 -0.92 13.90
N ALA A 71 -4.56 -1.28 15.10
CA ALA A 71 -3.24 -1.89 15.30
C ALA A 71 -3.10 -3.21 14.53
N ALA A 72 -4.14 -4.06 14.54
CA ALA A 72 -4.15 -5.30 13.76
C ALA A 72 -4.07 -5.05 12.25
N LEU A 73 -4.77 -4.04 11.72
CA LEU A 73 -4.67 -3.65 10.31
C LEU A 73 -3.24 -3.21 9.93
N GLN A 74 -2.58 -2.44 10.81
CA GLN A 74 -1.18 -2.03 10.59
C GLN A 74 -0.21 -3.21 10.66
N MET A 75 -0.43 -4.16 11.59
CA MET A 75 0.36 -5.40 11.63
C MET A 75 0.20 -6.23 10.36
N PHE A 76 -1.02 -6.29 9.79
CA PHE A 76 -1.28 -6.99 8.53
C PHE A 76 -0.56 -6.34 7.33
N SER A 77 -0.19 -5.06 7.42
CA SER A 77 0.60 -4.39 6.37
C SER A 77 1.99 -5.01 6.17
N ILE A 78 2.59 -5.62 7.20
CA ILE A 78 3.93 -6.23 7.12
C ILE A 78 3.95 -7.42 6.14
N PRO A 79 3.13 -8.47 6.32
CA PRO A 79 3.06 -9.56 5.36
C PRO A 79 2.52 -9.09 4.01
N ALA A 80 1.62 -8.11 3.97
CA ALA A 80 1.12 -7.54 2.71
C ALA A 80 2.23 -6.86 1.90
N ALA A 81 3.12 -6.09 2.55
CA ALA A 81 4.29 -5.48 1.92
C ALA A 81 5.27 -6.55 1.44
N PHE A 82 5.55 -7.56 2.26
CA PHE A 82 6.39 -8.69 1.86
C PHE A 82 5.83 -9.43 0.63
N LEU A 83 4.52 -9.64 0.59
CA LEU A 83 3.83 -10.25 -0.54
C LEU A 83 3.89 -9.33 -1.78
N ALA A 84 3.72 -8.02 -1.60
CA ALA A 84 3.83 -7.05 -2.68
C ALA A 84 5.23 -7.06 -3.33
N ASP A 85 6.28 -7.04 -2.52
CA ASP A 85 7.66 -7.00 -2.99
C ASP A 85 8.13 -8.33 -3.57
N SER A 86 7.78 -9.45 -2.92
CA SER A 86 8.26 -10.79 -3.31
C SER A 86 7.42 -11.44 -4.40
N TYR A 87 6.10 -11.20 -4.39
CA TYR A 87 5.17 -11.95 -5.21
C TYR A 87 4.45 -11.14 -6.27
N ILE A 88 4.25 -9.81 -6.23
CA ILE A 88 3.50 -9.18 -7.34
C ILE A 88 4.19 -9.42 -8.70
N LYS A 89 5.51 -9.26 -8.80
CA LYS A 89 6.25 -9.55 -10.04
C LYS A 89 6.35 -11.06 -10.33
N ARG A 90 6.48 -11.90 -9.31
CA ARG A 90 6.63 -13.36 -9.44
C ARG A 90 5.29 -14.07 -9.72
N PHE A 91 4.20 -13.57 -9.15
CA PHE A 91 2.83 -14.02 -9.31
C PHE A 91 2.37 -13.78 -10.74
N TYR A 92 2.61 -12.60 -11.33
CA TYR A 92 2.33 -12.39 -12.76
C TYR A 92 3.08 -13.38 -13.65
N THR A 93 4.35 -13.69 -13.35
CA THR A 93 5.12 -14.70 -14.10
C THR A 93 4.50 -16.10 -13.93
N VAL A 94 4.20 -16.53 -12.71
CA VAL A 94 3.61 -17.86 -12.44
C VAL A 94 2.19 -17.98 -13.03
N LEU A 95 1.40 -16.91 -13.01
CA LEU A 95 0.04 -16.91 -13.54
C LEU A 95 0.03 -17.01 -15.07
N ILE A 96 1.03 -16.44 -15.74
CA ILE A 96 1.19 -16.55 -17.20
C ILE A 96 1.81 -17.90 -17.58
N PHE A 97 2.87 -18.33 -16.90
CA PHE A 97 3.61 -19.55 -17.26
C PHE A 97 2.96 -20.84 -16.75
N GLY A 98 2.24 -20.81 -15.64
CA GLY A 98 1.58 -21.99 -15.05
C GLY A 98 0.59 -22.66 -16.00
N PRO A 99 -0.37 -21.92 -16.60
CA PRO A 99 -1.28 -22.48 -17.59
C PRO A 99 -0.57 -22.99 -18.85
N ILE A 100 0.51 -22.32 -19.28
CA ILE A 100 1.31 -22.72 -20.46
C ILE A 100 2.01 -24.05 -20.22
N GLU A 101 2.56 -24.26 -19.02
CA GLU A 101 3.25 -25.49 -18.66
C GLU A 101 2.29 -26.68 -18.52
N ILE A 102 1.12 -26.45 -17.91
CA ILE A 102 0.05 -27.46 -17.80
C ILE A 102 -0.48 -27.85 -19.19
N LEU A 103 -0.69 -26.87 -20.08
CA LEU A 103 -1.19 -27.13 -21.43
C LEU A 103 -0.15 -27.82 -22.33
N LYS A 104 1.15 -27.54 -22.14
CA LYS A 104 2.24 -28.18 -22.90
C LYS A 104 2.46 -29.64 -22.48
N ASN A 105 2.20 -29.97 -21.23
CA ASN A 105 2.35 -31.33 -20.69
C ASN A 105 1.06 -32.18 -20.78
N MET A 106 0.03 -31.69 -21.47
CA MET A 106 -1.16 -32.45 -21.89
C MET A 106 -1.08 -32.82 -23.36
#